data_AF-A0A212D555-F1
#
_entry.id   AF-A0A212D555-F1
#
_cell.length_a   1.000
_cell.length_b   1.000
_cell.length_c   1.000
_cell.angle_alpha   90.00
_cell.angle_beta   90.00
_cell.angle_gamma   90.00
#
_symmetry.space_group_name_H-M   'P 1'
#
loop_
_entity.id
_entity.type
_entity.pdbx_description
1 polymer ?
#
loop_
_entity_poly.entity_id
_entity_poly.type
_entity_poly.pdbx_seq_one_letter_code
_entity_poly.pdbx_strand_id
1 'polypeptide(L)'
;MYRALVWKVLLGILPPHHESHAQVMMYRKEQYSDVLHALEVIRFISDATPQIEVYLYMHRLESGKLPRSPSFPLEPEDEVFLAIAKAMEEMVEDSVDCYWITRCFLNQLSSKYRDTLPQLVRGDIMAVVGWG
;
A
#
# COMPACT_ATOMS: atom_id res chain seq x y z
N MET A 1 -13.66 0.63 15.28
CA MET A 1 -12.79 1.38 16.20
C MET A 1 -11.38 0.79 16.32
N TYR A 2 -11.17 -0.50 16.67
CA TYR A 2 -9.81 -1.05 16.86
C TYR A 2 -9.13 -1.66 15.61
N ARG A 3 -9.83 -1.76 14.47
CA ARG A 3 -9.31 -2.43 13.25
C ARG A 3 -7.98 -1.84 12.78
N ALA A 4 -7.90 -0.52 12.61
CA ALA A 4 -6.69 0.14 12.14
C ALA A 4 -5.51 -0.07 13.10
N LEU A 5 -5.73 0.03 14.42
CA LEU A 5 -4.69 -0.22 15.42
C LEU A 5 -4.16 -1.66 15.34
N VAL A 6 -5.06 -2.65 15.33
CA VAL A 6 -4.68 -4.06 15.26
C VAL A 6 -3.91 -4.36 13.97
N TRP A 7 -4.38 -3.85 12.83
CA TRP A 7 -3.70 -4.02 11.56
C TRP A 7 -2.32 -3.36 11.56
N LYS A 8 -2.16 -2.16 12.12
CA LYS A 8 -0.84 -1.53 12.23
C LYS A 8 0.15 -2.37 13.02
N VAL A 9 -0.29 -3.00 14.11
CA VAL A 9 0.58 -3.90 14.89
C VAL A 9 0.89 -5.19 14.11
N LEU A 10 -0.12 -5.86 13.53
CA LEU A 10 0.06 -7.12 12.80
C LEU A 10 0.87 -6.97 11.50
N LEU A 11 0.76 -5.81 10.84
CA LEU A 11 1.52 -5.48 9.63
C LEU A 11 2.93 -4.95 9.92
N GLY A 12 3.30 -4.81 11.21
CA GLY A 12 4.62 -4.31 11.61
C GLY A 12 4.84 -2.81 11.39
N ILE A 13 3.76 -2.04 11.21
CA ILE A 13 3.81 -0.57 11.14
C ILE A 13 4.08 -0.01 12.53
N LEU A 14 3.41 -0.58 13.54
CA LEU A 14 3.60 -0.28 14.96
C LEU A 14 4.28 -1.45 15.67
N PRO A 15 5.17 -1.17 16.63
CA PRO A 15 5.75 -2.21 17.48
C PRO A 15 4.71 -2.76 18.47
N PRO A 16 4.96 -3.92 19.10
CA PRO A 16 4.07 -4.45 20.14
C PRO A 16 4.06 -3.59 21.42
N HIS A 17 5.11 -2.80 21.66
CA HIS A 17 5.21 -1.89 22.81
C HIS A 17 4.43 -0.61 22.56
N HIS A 18 3.28 -0.45 23.23
CA HIS A 18 2.37 0.68 23.02
C HIS A 18 3.00 2.05 23.31
N GLU A 19 3.95 2.12 24.25
CA GLU A 19 4.65 3.35 24.65
C GLU A 19 5.42 3.97 23.48
N SER A 20 5.88 3.13 22.54
CA SER A 20 6.60 3.58 21.35
C SER A 20 5.66 3.99 20.20
N HIS A 21 4.34 3.78 20.30
CA HIS A 21 3.43 4.00 19.16
C HIS A 21 3.42 5.45 18.69
N ALA A 22 3.38 6.41 19.62
CA ALA A 22 3.36 7.83 19.28
C ALA A 22 4.63 8.24 18.51
N GLN A 23 5.80 7.83 19.00
CA GLN A 23 7.08 8.13 18.35
C GLN A 23 7.22 7.44 17.00
N VAL A 24 6.80 6.18 16.87
CA VAL A 24 6.84 5.47 15.59
C VAL A 24 5.89 6.11 14.58
N MET A 25 4.67 6.48 14.98
CA MET A 25 3.74 7.20 14.09
C MET A 25 4.24 8.57 13.70
N MET A 26 4.99 9.26 14.57
CA MET A 26 5.64 10.53 14.23
C MET A 26 6.59 10.34 13.04
N TYR A 27 7.50 9.36 13.10
CA TYR A 27 8.40 9.05 11.99
C TYR A 27 7.66 8.63 10.72
N ARG A 28 6.57 7.86 10.85
CA ARG A 28 5.74 7.44 9.72
C ARG A 28 5.04 8.62 9.05
N LYS A 29 4.63 9.63 9.83
CA LYS A 29 4.04 10.86 9.34
C LYS A 29 5.07 11.77 8.66
N GLU A 30 6.25 11.92 9.25
CA GLU A 30 7.37 12.66 8.64
C GLU A 30 7.73 12.06 7.29
N GLN A 31 7.95 10.73 7.22
CA GLN A 31 8.24 10.05 5.97
C GLN A 31 7.12 10.22 4.93
N TYR A 32 5.86 10.10 5.35
CA TYR A 32 4.72 10.35 4.46
C TYR A 32 4.75 11.76 3.87
N SER A 33 4.96 12.78 4.72
CA SER A 33 5.03 14.18 4.31
C SER A 33 6.22 14.46 3.38
N ASP A 34 7.39 13.90 3.67
CA ASP A 34 8.60 14.10 2.85
C ASP A 34 8.41 13.55 1.43
N VAL A 35 7.87 12.32 1.31
CA VAL A 35 7.63 11.67 0.02
C VAL A 35 6.52 12.38 -0.76
N LEU A 36 5.43 12.76 -0.09
CA LEU A 36 4.35 13.54 -0.69
C LEU A 36 4.88 14.87 -1.25
N HIS A 37 5.63 15.61 -0.42
CA HIS A 37 6.20 16.88 -0.81
C HIS A 37 7.20 16.75 -1.96
N ALA A 38 8.02 15.70 -1.98
CA ALA A 38 8.92 15.45 -3.10
C ALA A 38 8.15 15.29 -4.42
N LEU A 39 7.01 14.59 -4.42
CA LEU A 39 6.16 14.44 -5.61
C LEU A 39 5.52 15.76 -6.06
N GLU A 40 5.14 16.62 -5.13
CA GLU A 40 4.63 17.98 -5.43
C GLU A 40 5.72 18.85 -6.06
N VAL A 41 6.93 18.85 -5.48
CA VAL A 41 8.07 19.67 -5.94
C VAL A 41 8.47 19.31 -7.37
N ILE A 42 8.51 18.00 -7.70
CA ILE A 42 8.80 17.54 -9.06
C ILE A 42 7.57 17.59 -9.98
N ARG A 43 6.43 18.10 -9.49
CA ARG A 43 5.16 18.26 -10.23
C ARG A 43 4.60 16.95 -10.77
N PHE A 44 4.83 15.86 -10.04
CA PHE A 44 4.25 14.56 -10.38
C PHE A 44 2.78 14.48 -9.97
N ILE A 45 2.42 15.17 -8.89
CA ILE A 45 1.07 15.26 -8.36
C ILE A 45 0.65 16.73 -8.20
N SER A 46 -0.65 16.94 -8.00
CA SER A 46 -1.29 18.20 -7.67
C SER A 46 -2.52 17.95 -6.81
N ASP A 47 -3.15 19.01 -6.29
CA ASP A 47 -4.40 18.94 -5.51
C ASP A 47 -5.55 18.24 -6.25
N ALA A 48 -5.50 18.17 -7.58
CA ALA A 48 -6.50 17.48 -8.41
C ALA A 48 -6.21 15.97 -8.56
N THR A 49 -5.07 15.47 -8.06
CA THR A 49 -4.68 14.06 -8.19
C THR A 49 -5.48 13.22 -7.21
N PRO A 50 -6.15 12.15 -7.65
CA PRO A 50 -6.89 11.26 -6.75
C PRO A 50 -5.98 10.68 -5.66
N GLN A 51 -6.48 10.58 -4.43
CA GLN A 51 -5.70 10.16 -3.27
C GLN A 51 -5.09 8.74 -3.43
N ILE A 52 -5.83 7.80 -4.03
CA ILE A 52 -5.30 6.47 -4.37
C ILE A 52 -4.12 6.51 -5.35
N GLU A 53 -4.11 7.46 -6.30
CA GLU A 53 -3.00 7.65 -7.23
C GLU A 53 -1.79 8.29 -6.52
N VAL A 54 -2.05 9.22 -5.60
CA VAL A 54 -1.01 9.76 -4.73
C VAL A 54 -0.31 8.63 -3.96
N TYR A 55 -1.06 7.70 -3.36
CA TYR A 55 -0.47 6.52 -2.70
C TYR A 55 0.37 5.65 -3.62
N LEU A 56 -0.09 5.42 -4.86
CA LEU A 56 0.67 4.67 -5.86
C LEU A 56 2.00 5.36 -6.18
N TYR A 57 1.97 6.68 -6.43
CA TYR A 57 3.18 7.43 -6.77
C TYR A 57 4.15 7.53 -5.59
N MET A 58 3.64 7.67 -4.36
CA MET A 58 4.46 7.57 -3.15
C MET A 58 5.15 6.20 -3.06
N HIS A 59 4.40 5.12 -3.28
CA HIS A 59 4.95 3.77 -3.25
C HIS A 59 6.02 3.54 -4.35
N ARG A 60 5.78 4.02 -5.57
CA ARG A 60 6.74 3.95 -6.67
C ARG A 60 8.00 4.77 -6.39
N LEU A 61 7.88 5.95 -5.80
CA LEU A 61 9.02 6.78 -5.40
C LEU A 61 9.87 6.07 -4.34
N GLU A 62 9.26 5.56 -3.28
CA GLU A 62 9.98 4.84 -2.22
C GLU A 62 10.64 3.53 -2.69
N SER A 63 10.06 2.87 -3.70
CA SER A 63 10.62 1.64 -4.29
C SER A 63 11.63 1.90 -5.42
N GLY A 64 11.89 3.16 -5.76
CA GLY A 64 12.80 3.53 -6.86
C GLY A 64 12.24 3.20 -8.25
N LYS A 65 10.92 3.06 -8.37
CA LYS A 65 10.20 2.72 -9.61
C LYS A 65 9.34 3.88 -10.15
N LEU A 66 9.54 5.12 -9.67
CA LEU A 66 8.76 6.26 -10.17
C LEU A 66 9.08 6.50 -11.66
N PRO A 67 8.09 6.48 -12.57
CA PRO A 67 8.35 6.68 -13.98
C PRO A 67 8.66 8.16 -14.27
N ARG A 68 9.07 8.45 -15.50
CA ARG A 68 9.47 9.81 -15.92
C ARG A 68 8.30 10.81 -15.92
N SER A 69 7.07 10.35 -16.14
CA SER A 69 5.87 11.19 -16.16
C SER A 69 4.63 10.46 -15.63
N PRO A 70 3.62 11.19 -15.10
CA PRO A 70 2.36 10.59 -14.63
C PRO A 70 1.54 9.93 -15.75
N SER A 71 1.74 10.36 -16.99
CA SER A 71 1.10 9.80 -18.18
C SER A 71 1.64 8.43 -18.61
N PHE A 72 2.67 7.92 -17.94
CA PHE A 72 3.21 6.61 -18.24
C PHE A 72 2.17 5.53 -17.90
N PRO A 73 1.95 4.53 -18.76
CA PRO A 73 0.94 3.49 -18.51
C PRO A 73 1.14 2.78 -17.18
N LEU A 74 0.02 2.34 -16.59
CA LEU A 74 0.04 1.45 -15.42
C LEU A 74 0.52 0.06 -15.82
N GLU A 75 1.36 -0.54 -15.00
CA GLU A 75 1.70 -1.96 -15.09
C GLU A 75 0.66 -2.78 -14.30
N PRO A 76 0.53 -4.10 -14.55
CA PRO A 76 -0.43 -4.93 -13.82
C PRO A 76 -0.28 -4.89 -12.29
N GLU A 77 0.95 -4.71 -11.78
CA GLU A 77 1.20 -4.57 -10.34
C GLU A 77 0.58 -3.27 -9.77
N ASP A 78 0.55 -2.20 -10.57
CA ASP A 78 -0.01 -0.92 -10.16
C ASP A 78 -1.54 -0.96 -10.12
N GLU A 79 -2.17 -1.68 -11.05
CA GLU A 79 -3.62 -1.89 -11.03
C GLU A 79 -4.04 -2.65 -9.76
N VAL A 80 -3.27 -3.67 -9.36
CA VAL A 80 -3.48 -4.38 -8.09
C VAL A 80 -3.30 -3.45 -6.90
N PHE A 81 -2.25 -2.60 -6.92
CA PHE A 81 -2.05 -1.58 -5.88
C PHE A 81 -3.26 -0.67 -5.76
N LEU A 82 -3.73 -0.08 -6.87
CA LEU A 82 -4.84 0.86 -6.89
C LEU A 82 -6.15 0.22 -6.43
N ALA A 83 -6.41 -1.02 -6.83
CA ALA A 83 -7.59 -1.75 -6.39
C ALA A 83 -7.60 -1.96 -4.86
N ILE A 84 -6.45 -2.31 -4.28
CA ILE A 84 -6.32 -2.47 -2.83
C ILE A 84 -6.39 -1.13 -2.12
N ALA A 85 -5.71 -0.09 -2.62
CA ALA A 85 -5.72 1.25 -2.06
C ALA A 85 -7.16 1.82 -1.99
N LYS A 86 -7.93 1.63 -3.07
CA LYS A 86 -9.33 2.04 -3.14
C LYS A 86 -10.19 1.31 -2.09
N ALA A 87 -9.96 0.01 -1.88
CA ALA A 87 -10.64 -0.71 -0.82
C ALA A 87 -10.21 -0.24 0.58
N MET A 88 -8.93 0.12 0.76
CA MET A 88 -8.40 0.59 2.04
C MET A 88 -8.92 1.97 2.44
N GLU A 89 -9.15 2.89 1.49
CA GLU A 89 -9.75 4.22 1.76
C GLU A 89 -11.14 4.11 2.40
N GLU A 90 -11.95 3.13 1.98
CA GLU A 90 -13.25 2.86 2.58
C GLU A 90 -13.15 2.25 4.00
N MET A 91 -11.96 1.77 4.38
CA MET A 91 -11.72 1.04 5.63
C MET A 91 -10.90 1.82 6.66
N VAL A 92 -10.13 2.81 6.24
CA VAL A 92 -9.17 3.55 7.06
C VAL A 92 -9.26 5.04 6.73
N GLU A 93 -9.78 5.82 7.67
CA GLU A 93 -10.05 7.26 7.49
C GLU A 93 -8.78 8.13 7.46
N ASP A 94 -7.78 7.81 8.29
CA ASP A 94 -6.54 8.56 8.35
C ASP A 94 -5.66 8.22 7.14
N SER A 95 -5.24 9.24 6.39
CA SER A 95 -4.52 9.06 5.12
C SER A 95 -3.12 8.47 5.30
N VAL A 96 -2.46 8.77 6.42
CA VAL A 96 -1.13 8.23 6.74
C VAL A 96 -1.27 6.75 7.07
N ASP A 97 -2.21 6.38 7.95
CA ASP A 97 -2.52 5.01 8.27
C ASP A 97 -2.95 4.21 7.02
N CYS A 98 -3.81 4.79 6.17
CA CYS A 98 -4.29 4.15 4.94
C CYS A 98 -3.13 3.83 4.00
N TYR A 99 -2.22 4.78 3.77
CA TYR A 99 -1.01 4.57 2.98
C TYR A 99 -0.13 3.44 3.55
N TRP A 100 0.20 3.51 4.85
CA TRP A 100 1.09 2.55 5.48
C TRP A 100 0.48 1.14 5.52
N ILE A 101 -0.82 1.03 5.78
CA ILE A 101 -1.55 -0.25 5.77
C ILE A 101 -1.57 -0.83 4.36
N THR A 102 -1.92 -0.03 3.34
CA THR A 102 -1.92 -0.46 1.92
C THR A 102 -0.55 -1.01 1.51
N ARG A 103 0.51 -0.22 1.77
CA ARG A 103 1.90 -0.56 1.46
C ARG A 103 2.35 -1.84 2.15
N CYS A 104 2.13 -1.96 3.46
CA CYS A 104 2.57 -3.13 4.21
C CYS A 104 1.74 -4.38 3.87
N PHE A 105 0.45 -4.23 3.58
CA PHE A 105 -0.40 -5.33 3.13
C PHE A 105 0.11 -5.90 1.79
N LEU A 106 0.37 -5.05 0.81
CA LEU A 106 0.95 -5.45 -0.47
C LEU A 106 2.33 -6.09 -0.32
N ASN A 107 3.16 -5.55 0.57
CA ASN A 107 4.45 -6.16 0.88
C ASN A 107 4.31 -7.57 1.45
N GLN A 108 3.27 -7.86 2.25
CA GLN A 108 3.01 -9.24 2.69
C GLN A 108 2.63 -10.16 1.54
N LEU A 109 1.85 -9.67 0.57
CA LEU A 109 1.49 -10.44 -0.62
C LEU A 109 2.72 -10.79 -1.47
N SER A 110 3.62 -9.81 -1.67
CA SER A 110 4.83 -9.99 -2.48
C SER A 110 5.98 -10.73 -1.78
N SER A 111 5.96 -10.81 -0.44
CA SER A 111 6.96 -11.51 0.36
C SER A 111 6.41 -12.78 1.00
N LYS A 112 5.67 -12.66 2.10
CA LYS A 112 5.17 -13.76 2.93
C LYS A 112 4.29 -14.74 2.15
N TYR A 113 3.46 -14.25 1.24
CA TYR A 113 2.50 -15.07 0.49
C TYR A 113 2.91 -15.32 -0.97
N ARG A 114 4.14 -14.94 -1.36
CA ARG A 114 4.61 -15.03 -2.75
C ARG A 114 4.44 -16.42 -3.36
N ASP A 115 4.76 -17.46 -2.58
CA ASP A 115 4.73 -18.85 -3.06
C ASP A 115 3.35 -19.51 -2.88
N THR A 116 2.53 -18.97 -1.98
CA THR A 116 1.21 -19.51 -1.64
C THR A 116 0.11 -18.93 -2.54
N LEU A 117 0.18 -17.65 -2.90
CA LEU A 117 -0.83 -16.99 -3.74
C LEU A 117 -1.05 -17.70 -5.09
N PRO A 118 -0.01 -18.09 -5.85
CA PRO A 118 -0.21 -18.80 -7.11
C PRO A 118 -0.87 -20.18 -6.93
N GLN A 119 -0.68 -20.82 -5.77
CA GLN A 119 -1.27 -22.13 -5.47
C GLN A 119 -2.77 -22.02 -5.23
N LEU A 120 -3.24 -20.91 -4.66
CA LEU A 120 -4.67 -20.65 -4.47
C LEU A 120 -5.38 -20.50 -5.83
N VAL A 121 -4.81 -19.69 -6.73
CA VAL A 121 -5.33 -19.51 -8.09
C VAL A 121 -5.31 -20.81 -8.88
N ARG A 122 -4.26 -21.64 -8.70
CA ARG A 122 -4.19 -22.96 -9.31
C ARG A 122 -5.22 -23.92 -8.72
N GLY A 123 -5.42 -23.91 -7.40
CA GLY A 123 -6.43 -24.71 -6.72
C GLY A 123 -7.85 -24.43 -7.22
N ASP A 124 -8.17 -23.16 -7.45
CA ASP A 124 -9.46 -22.74 -8.02
C ASP A 124 -9.61 -23.20 -9.48
N ILE A 125 -8.55 -23.11 -10.29
CA ILE A 125 -8.58 -23.67 -11.65
C ILE A 125 -8.76 -25.19 -11.60
N MET A 126 -8.07 -25.91 -10.72
CA MET A 126 -8.23 -27.36 -10.61
C MET A 126 -9.62 -27.76 -10.10
N ALA A 127 -10.22 -26.97 -9.21
CA ALA A 127 -11.60 -27.17 -8.75
C ALA A 127 -12.64 -26.87 -9.84
N VAL A 128 -12.40 -25.88 -10.70
CA VAL A 128 -13.28 -25.53 -11.83
C VAL A 128 -13.11 -26.50 -13.00
N VAL A 129 -11.91 -27.04 -13.24
CA VAL A 129 -11.61 -27.90 -14.39
C VAL A 129 -11.99 -29.36 -14.12
N GLY A 130 -12.24 -29.77 -12.85
CA GLY A 130 -12.91 -31.03 -12.53
C GLY A 130 -12.18 -32.28 -13.05
N TRP A 131 -10.93 -32.50 -12.63
CA TRP A 131 -10.24 -33.77 -12.87
C TRP A 131 -10.03 -34.53 -11.55
N GLY A 132 -10.83 -35.59 -11.42
CA GLY A 132 -10.57 -36.92 -10.82
C GLY A 132 -9.83 -37.03 -9.50
#